data_AF-A0A3S3B7B3-F1
#
_entry.id   AF-A0A3S3B7B3-F1
#
_cell.length_a   1.000
_cell.length_b   1.000
_cell.length_c   1.000
_cell.angle_alpha   90.00
_cell.angle_beta   90.00
_cell.angle_gamma   90.00
#
_symmetry.space_group_name_H-M   'P 1'
#
loop_
_entity.id
_entity.type
_entity.pdbx_description
1 polymer ?
#
loop_
_entity_poly.entity_id
_entity_poly.type
_entity_poly.pdbx_seq_one_letter_code
_entity_poly.pdbx_strand_id
1 'polypeptide(L)'
;MTAVTSSDISEKIGALDSLVRELDAEFDKAATQAVAGVDGAGKKAAYLNERIERLGVDRHILSRALTRAQAAEAAAREAKAEAARRNHFEAARGHAARLLAAASRIDAAIAEIAAALPELSEAELSVRLSLSRADHRLPGAVVGQVGLALMSVDKLNRLADGRARLNGPSKTIAETCAFAWNFLLAENGR
;
A
#
# COMPACT_ATOMS: atom_id res chain seq x y z
N MET A 1 19.01 2.18 -27.78
CA MET A 1 20.22 2.91 -27.36
C MET A 1 20.34 2.79 -25.85
N THR A 2 21.36 2.13 -25.34
CA THR A 2 21.64 2.07 -23.90
C THR A 2 22.04 3.47 -23.42
N ALA A 3 21.28 4.04 -22.49
CA ALA A 3 21.55 5.38 -21.97
C ALA A 3 22.83 5.34 -21.14
N VAL A 4 23.83 6.14 -21.53
CA VAL A 4 25.08 6.31 -20.78
C VAL A 4 24.75 6.94 -19.43
N THR A 5 25.12 6.28 -18.35
CA THR A 5 24.86 6.73 -16.97
C THR A 5 25.99 7.61 -16.46
N SER A 6 25.73 8.33 -15.36
CA SER A 6 26.76 9.09 -14.65
C SER A 6 27.90 8.17 -14.17
N SER A 7 27.62 6.91 -13.83
CA SER A 7 28.62 5.90 -13.45
C SER A 7 29.56 5.59 -14.62
N ASP A 8 29.00 5.33 -15.81
CA ASP A 8 29.78 5.02 -17.01
C ASP A 8 30.71 6.19 -17.40
N ILE A 9 30.28 7.43 -17.18
CA ILE A 9 31.09 8.63 -17.44
C ILE A 9 32.19 8.78 -16.39
N SER A 10 31.88 8.54 -15.10
CA SER A 10 32.88 8.57 -14.03
C SER A 10 33.98 7.53 -14.22
N GLU A 11 33.64 6.31 -14.64
CA GLU A 11 34.62 5.26 -14.96
C GLU A 11 35.54 5.68 -16.11
N LYS A 12 34.98 6.29 -17.16
CA LYS A 12 35.77 6.80 -18.29
C LYS A 12 36.71 7.94 -17.90
N ILE A 13 36.28 8.83 -17.00
CA ILE A 13 37.16 9.88 -16.46
C ILE A 13 38.30 9.25 -15.65
N GLY A 14 38.02 8.25 -14.81
CA GLY A 14 39.05 7.54 -14.04
C GLY A 14 40.09 6.82 -14.91
N ALA A 15 39.64 6.20 -16.01
CA ALA A 15 40.54 5.60 -17.00
C ALA A 15 41.40 6.66 -17.71
N LEU A 16 40.82 7.81 -18.06
CA LEU A 16 41.52 8.95 -18.66
C LEU A 16 42.58 9.52 -17.70
N ASP A 17 42.24 9.72 -16.44
CA ASP A 17 43.17 10.23 -15.42
C ASP A 17 44.35 9.26 -15.20
N SER A 18 44.12 7.95 -15.32
CA SER A 18 45.18 6.94 -15.22
C SER A 18 46.12 7.01 -16.44
N LEU A 19 45.54 7.11 -17.65
CA LEU A 19 46.32 7.25 -18.88
C LEU A 19 47.15 8.54 -18.93
N VAL A 20 46.60 9.65 -18.45
CA VAL A 20 47.34 10.92 -18.37
C VAL A 20 48.54 10.78 -17.44
N ARG A 21 48.40 10.15 -16.28
CA ARG A 21 49.53 9.90 -15.36
C ARG A 21 50.63 9.03 -15.99
N GLU A 22 50.25 8.01 -16.75
CA GLU A 22 51.21 7.17 -17.48
C GLU A 22 51.98 7.99 -18.52
N LEU A 23 51.28 8.83 -19.29
CA LEU A 23 51.89 9.69 -20.31
C LEU A 23 52.76 10.80 -19.71
N ASP A 24 52.38 11.37 -18.56
CA ASP A 24 53.19 12.35 -17.83
C ASP A 24 54.53 11.73 -17.37
N ALA A 25 54.50 10.52 -16.82
CA ALA A 25 55.71 9.82 -16.42
C ALA A 25 56.62 9.49 -17.63
N GLU A 26 56.03 9.14 -18.77
CA GLU A 26 56.77 8.95 -20.02
C GLU A 26 57.33 10.26 -20.58
N PHE A 27 56.59 11.36 -20.43
CA PHE A 27 57.01 12.69 -20.83
C PHE A 27 58.23 13.14 -20.02
N ASP A 28 58.19 13.02 -18.70
CA ASP A 28 59.30 13.38 -17.80
C ASP A 28 60.58 12.60 -18.15
N LYS A 29 60.43 11.31 -18.46
CA LYS A 29 61.54 10.47 -18.90
C LYS A 29 62.11 10.94 -20.26
N ALA A 30 61.25 11.24 -21.23
CA ALA A 30 61.67 11.72 -22.54
C ALA A 30 62.30 13.12 -22.47
N ALA A 31 61.79 14.00 -21.62
CA ALA A 31 62.33 15.34 -21.37
C ALA A 31 63.74 15.25 -20.76
N THR A 32 63.92 14.39 -19.76
CA THR A 32 65.25 14.14 -19.15
C THR A 32 66.26 13.62 -20.19
N GLN A 33 65.84 12.71 -21.07
CA GLN A 33 66.67 12.19 -22.16
C GLN A 33 67.00 13.28 -23.21
N ALA A 34 66.06 14.18 -23.49
CA ALA A 34 66.28 15.30 -24.40
C ALA A 34 67.33 16.28 -23.85
N VAL A 35 67.28 16.59 -22.55
CA VAL A 35 68.31 17.41 -21.88
C VAL A 35 69.68 16.72 -21.89
N ALA A 36 69.72 15.39 -21.81
CA ALA A 36 70.94 14.59 -21.92
C ALA A 36 71.49 14.47 -23.35
N GLY A 37 70.84 15.06 -24.36
CA GLY A 37 71.32 15.05 -25.75
C GLY A 37 71.02 13.77 -26.52
N VAL A 38 70.07 12.94 -26.05
CA VAL A 38 69.64 11.74 -26.78
C VAL A 38 68.86 12.14 -28.03
N ASP A 39 69.32 11.68 -29.19
CA ASP A 39 68.68 11.98 -30.47
C ASP A 39 67.21 11.53 -30.51
N GLY A 40 66.32 12.42 -30.96
CA GLY A 40 64.89 12.16 -31.10
C GLY A 40 64.06 12.26 -29.82
N ALA A 41 64.67 12.38 -28.63
CA ALA A 41 63.95 12.46 -27.36
C ALA A 41 63.07 13.71 -27.25
N GLY A 42 63.51 14.85 -27.79
CA GLY A 42 62.70 16.09 -27.83
C GLY A 42 61.44 15.98 -28.69
N LYS A 43 61.50 15.27 -29.83
CA LYS A 43 60.31 14.99 -30.66
C LYS A 43 59.32 14.09 -29.92
N LYS A 44 59.82 13.10 -29.16
CA LYS A 44 58.98 12.24 -28.33
C LYS A 44 58.29 13.01 -27.20
N ALA A 45 59.02 13.89 -26.51
CA ALA A 45 58.45 14.75 -25.46
C ALA A 45 57.35 15.67 -26.01
N ALA A 46 57.59 16.33 -27.16
CA ALA A 46 56.59 17.18 -27.80
C ALA A 46 55.31 16.40 -28.19
N TYR A 47 55.45 15.19 -28.74
CA TYR A 47 54.33 14.31 -29.07
C TYR A 47 53.51 13.90 -27.84
N LEU A 48 54.19 13.55 -26.73
CA LEU A 48 53.52 13.17 -25.48
C LEU A 48 52.75 14.36 -24.88
N ASN A 49 53.35 15.56 -24.89
CA ASN A 49 52.68 16.78 -24.41
C ASN A 49 51.41 17.11 -25.21
N GLU A 50 51.47 17.06 -26.54
CA GLU A 50 50.29 17.29 -27.38
C GLU A 50 49.17 16.27 -27.08
N ARG A 51 49.54 15.01 -26.82
CA ARG A 51 48.59 13.96 -26.47
C ARG A 51 47.96 14.20 -25.09
N ILE A 52 48.74 14.62 -24.09
CA ILE A 52 48.25 15.00 -22.76
C ILE A 52 47.26 16.17 -22.86
N GLU A 53 47.59 17.20 -23.64
CA GLU A 53 46.69 18.36 -23.84
C GLU A 53 45.35 17.95 -24.47
N ARG A 54 45.36 17.10 -25.49
CA ARG A 54 44.13 16.58 -26.12
C ARG A 54 43.29 15.78 -25.11
N LEU A 55 43.90 14.93 -24.30
CA LEU A 55 43.21 14.18 -23.24
C LEU A 55 42.62 15.12 -22.17
N GLY A 56 43.26 16.27 -21.91
CA GLY A 56 42.72 17.32 -21.04
C GLY A 56 41.40 17.92 -21.57
N VAL A 57 41.29 18.12 -22.88
CA VAL A 57 40.03 18.56 -23.53
C VAL A 57 38.95 17.48 -23.41
N ASP A 58 39.29 16.22 -23.69
CA ASP A 58 38.36 15.10 -23.57
C ASP A 58 37.84 14.94 -22.13
N ARG A 59 38.74 15.07 -21.15
CA ARG A 59 38.38 15.09 -19.73
C ARG A 59 37.42 16.22 -19.38
N HIS A 60 37.64 17.41 -19.93
CA HIS A 60 36.73 18.55 -19.71
C HIS A 60 35.33 18.28 -20.29
N ILE A 61 35.26 17.69 -21.49
CA ILE A 61 34.00 17.31 -22.13
C ILE A 61 33.26 16.27 -21.28
N LEU A 62 33.95 15.22 -20.83
CA LEU A 62 33.37 14.18 -19.99
C LEU A 62 32.91 14.72 -18.63
N SER A 63 33.65 15.65 -18.02
CA SER A 63 33.25 16.30 -16.77
C SER A 63 31.94 17.08 -16.94
N ARG A 64 31.79 17.84 -18.02
CA ARG A 64 30.51 18.53 -18.33
C ARG A 64 29.37 17.55 -18.61
N ALA A 65 29.66 16.44 -19.30
CA ALA A 65 28.68 15.39 -19.53
C ALA A 65 28.24 14.72 -18.22
N LEU A 66 29.18 14.48 -17.29
CA LEU A 66 28.92 13.91 -15.98
C LEU A 66 27.95 14.77 -15.17
N THR A 67 28.20 16.08 -15.08
CA THR A 67 27.31 17.00 -14.35
C THR A 67 25.88 16.98 -14.92
N ARG A 68 25.75 16.95 -16.26
CA ARG A 68 24.44 16.86 -16.91
C ARG A 68 23.75 15.52 -16.64
N ALA A 69 24.49 14.42 -16.70
CA ALA A 69 23.97 13.09 -16.42
C ALA A 69 23.48 12.98 -14.97
N GLN A 70 24.26 13.47 -14.00
CA GLN A 70 23.86 13.50 -12.58
C GLN A 70 22.60 14.34 -12.35
N ALA A 71 22.51 15.52 -12.97
CA ALA A 71 21.31 16.36 -12.87
C ALA A 71 20.08 15.68 -13.48
N ALA A 72 20.22 15.03 -14.63
CA ALA A 72 19.14 14.29 -15.28
C ALA A 72 18.69 13.07 -14.46
N GLU A 73 19.63 12.31 -13.90
CA GLU A 73 19.34 11.17 -13.02
C GLU A 73 18.67 11.60 -11.72
N ALA A 74 19.09 12.72 -11.12
CA ALA A 74 18.45 13.28 -9.94
C ALA A 74 17.00 13.71 -10.25
N ALA A 75 16.78 14.44 -11.35
CA ALA A 75 15.44 14.84 -11.78
C ALA A 75 14.54 13.63 -12.08
N ALA A 76 15.08 12.59 -12.73
CA ALA A 76 14.34 11.36 -13.01
C ALA A 76 13.98 10.59 -11.72
N ARG A 77 14.86 10.56 -10.73
CA ARG A 77 14.57 9.98 -9.41
C ARG A 77 13.46 10.73 -8.69
N GLU A 78 13.51 12.06 -8.69
CA GLU A 78 12.49 12.88 -8.05
C GLU A 78 11.13 12.74 -8.75
N ALA A 79 11.10 12.72 -10.09
CA ALA A 79 9.87 12.49 -10.85
C ALA A 79 9.24 11.12 -10.55
N LYS A 80 10.06 10.07 -10.42
CA LYS A 80 9.58 8.73 -10.00
C LYS A 80 9.05 8.74 -8.57
N ALA A 81 9.73 9.40 -7.65
CA ALA A 81 9.28 9.52 -6.26
C ALA A 81 7.94 10.27 -6.16
N GLU A 82 7.80 11.38 -6.90
CA GLU A 82 6.56 12.15 -6.96
C GLU A 82 5.41 11.34 -7.58
N ALA A 83 5.67 10.59 -8.65
CA ALA A 83 4.67 9.68 -9.23
C ALA A 83 4.24 8.60 -8.23
N ALA A 84 5.17 8.02 -7.47
CA ALA A 84 4.86 7.07 -6.42
C ALA A 84 4.02 7.69 -5.29
N ARG A 85 4.37 8.91 -4.83
CA ARG A 85 3.58 9.67 -3.84
C ARG A 85 2.14 9.88 -4.32
N ARG A 86 1.95 10.29 -5.57
CA ARG A 86 0.62 10.47 -6.18
C ARG A 86 -0.17 9.17 -6.24
N ASN A 87 0.45 8.07 -6.67
CA ASN A 87 -0.21 6.76 -6.72
C ASN A 87 -0.67 6.29 -5.33
N HIS A 88 0.17 6.46 -4.30
CA HIS A 88 -0.21 6.14 -2.93
C HIS A 88 -1.33 7.03 -2.40
N PHE A 89 -1.33 8.32 -2.76
CA PHE A 89 -2.40 9.24 -2.38
C PHE A 89 -3.74 8.86 -3.03
N GLU A 90 -3.75 8.51 -4.32
CA GLU A 90 -4.95 8.03 -5.01
C GLU A 90 -5.45 6.71 -4.42
N ALA A 91 -4.55 5.78 -4.09
CA ALA A 91 -4.92 4.55 -3.39
C ALA A 91 -5.56 4.84 -2.03
N ALA A 92 -4.97 5.75 -1.24
CA ALA A 92 -5.52 6.19 0.04
C ALA A 92 -6.92 6.82 -0.12
N ARG A 93 -7.13 7.64 -1.15
CA ARG A 93 -8.44 8.20 -1.49
C ARG A 93 -9.45 7.10 -1.82
N GLY A 94 -9.05 6.10 -2.60
CA GLY A 94 -9.87 4.94 -2.91
C GLY A 94 -10.25 4.14 -1.65
N HIS A 95 -9.32 3.94 -0.73
CA HIS A 95 -9.59 3.29 0.56
C HIS A 95 -10.53 4.12 1.45
N ALA A 96 -10.33 5.44 1.52
CA ALA A 96 -11.21 6.34 2.26
C ALA A 96 -12.65 6.32 1.72
N ALA A 97 -12.82 6.31 0.39
CA ALA A 97 -14.15 6.19 -0.21
C ALA A 97 -14.85 4.87 0.14
N ARG A 98 -14.11 3.75 0.13
CA ARG A 98 -14.65 2.44 0.55
C ARG A 98 -14.99 2.41 2.04
N LEU A 99 -14.18 3.05 2.88
CA LEU A 99 -14.44 3.17 4.31
C LEU A 99 -15.73 3.94 4.56
N LEU A 100 -15.90 5.09 3.90
CA LEU A 100 -17.13 5.89 4.00
C LEU A 100 -18.35 5.10 3.53
N ALA A 101 -18.26 4.41 2.39
CA ALA A 101 -19.36 3.57 1.90
C ALA A 101 -19.69 2.39 2.83
N ALA A 102 -18.69 1.83 3.53
CA ALA A 102 -18.93 0.82 4.56
C ALA A 102 -19.61 1.42 5.80
N ALA A 103 -19.16 2.59 6.26
CA ALA A 103 -19.77 3.30 7.38
C ALA A 103 -21.25 3.65 7.09
N SER A 104 -21.55 4.21 5.91
CA SER A 104 -22.93 4.54 5.53
C SER A 104 -23.84 3.30 5.47
N ARG A 105 -23.32 2.14 5.06
CA ARG A 105 -24.09 0.87 5.11
C ARG A 105 -24.34 0.41 6.54
N ILE A 106 -23.39 0.62 7.45
CA ILE A 106 -23.57 0.33 8.87
C ILE A 106 -24.62 1.26 9.47
N ASP A 107 -24.59 2.56 9.16
CA ASP A 107 -25.60 3.52 9.63
C ASP A 107 -27.01 3.13 9.17
N ALA A 108 -27.16 2.72 7.90
CA ALA A 108 -28.43 2.22 7.38
C ALA A 108 -28.90 0.95 8.14
N ALA A 109 -27.99 -0.01 8.36
CA ALA A 109 -28.32 -1.22 9.11
C ALA A 109 -28.67 -0.91 10.58
N ILE A 110 -28.01 0.05 11.22
CA ILE A 110 -28.35 0.51 12.58
C ILE A 110 -29.75 1.10 12.58
N ALA A 111 -30.12 1.92 11.59
CA ALA A 111 -31.46 2.49 11.48
C ALA A 111 -32.53 1.40 11.31
N GLU A 112 -32.28 0.41 10.44
CA GLU A 112 -33.18 -0.75 10.26
C GLU A 112 -33.34 -1.55 11.55
N ILE A 113 -32.24 -1.85 12.25
CA ILE A 113 -32.27 -2.57 13.53
C ILE A 113 -33.02 -1.75 14.59
N ALA A 114 -32.77 -0.45 14.68
CA ALA A 114 -33.44 0.44 15.63
C ALA A 114 -34.95 0.49 15.41
N ALA A 115 -35.42 0.40 14.16
CA ALA A 115 -36.84 0.32 13.83
C ALA A 115 -37.45 -1.06 14.14
N ALA A 116 -36.72 -2.15 13.85
CA ALA A 116 -37.22 -3.52 14.02
C ALA A 116 -37.30 -3.99 15.49
N LEU A 117 -36.44 -3.47 16.39
CA LEU A 117 -36.40 -3.91 17.79
C LEU A 117 -37.70 -3.59 18.57
N PRO A 118 -38.30 -2.38 18.47
CA PRO A 118 -39.62 -2.11 19.02
C PRO A 118 -40.70 -3.00 18.42
N GLU A 119 -40.77 -3.14 17.09
CA GLU A 119 -41.76 -3.97 16.40
C GLU A 119 -41.74 -5.43 16.91
N LEU A 120 -40.54 -5.98 17.09
CA LEU A 120 -40.35 -7.34 17.62
C LEU A 120 -40.88 -7.46 19.06
N SER A 121 -40.64 -6.45 19.89
CA SER A 121 -41.08 -6.41 21.29
C SER A 121 -42.59 -6.24 21.41
N GLU A 122 -43.18 -5.39 20.57
CA GLU A 122 -44.62 -5.14 20.49
C GLU A 122 -45.38 -6.36 19.98
N ALA A 123 -44.85 -7.04 18.96
CA ALA A 123 -45.41 -8.29 18.45
C ALA A 123 -45.39 -9.39 19.52
N GLU A 124 -44.26 -9.56 20.21
CA GLU A 124 -44.12 -10.51 21.32
C GLU A 124 -45.12 -10.23 22.44
N LEU A 125 -45.27 -8.97 22.86
CA LEU A 125 -46.26 -8.57 23.85
C LEU A 125 -47.69 -8.85 23.37
N SER A 126 -48.00 -8.50 22.12
CA SER A 126 -49.34 -8.66 21.53
C SER A 126 -49.76 -10.13 21.45
N VAL A 127 -48.85 -11.03 21.07
CA VAL A 127 -49.09 -12.48 21.07
C VAL A 127 -49.39 -12.96 22.50
N ARG A 128 -48.59 -12.57 23.48
CA ARG A 128 -48.81 -12.96 24.89
C ARG A 128 -50.12 -12.43 25.46
N LEU A 129 -50.47 -11.18 25.18
CA LEU A 129 -51.75 -10.60 25.59
C LEU A 129 -52.93 -11.32 24.96
N SER A 130 -52.81 -11.71 23.68
CA SER A 130 -53.84 -12.47 22.97
C SER A 130 -54.04 -13.87 23.56
N LEU A 131 -52.94 -14.59 23.85
CA LEU A 131 -53.00 -15.90 24.50
C LEU A 131 -53.55 -15.83 25.92
N SER A 132 -53.15 -14.82 26.68
CA SER A 132 -53.68 -14.57 28.03
C SER A 132 -55.20 -14.34 28.01
N ARG A 133 -55.69 -13.53 27.06
CA ARG A 133 -57.14 -13.32 26.87
C ARG A 133 -57.88 -14.59 26.41
N ALA A 134 -57.20 -15.51 25.74
CA ALA A 134 -57.74 -16.80 25.32
C ALA A 134 -57.63 -17.90 26.41
N ASP A 135 -57.18 -17.55 27.63
CA ASP A 135 -56.88 -18.50 28.72
C ASP A 135 -55.90 -19.63 28.31
N HIS A 136 -55.06 -19.36 27.32
CA HIS A 136 -54.07 -20.31 26.83
C HIS A 136 -52.71 -20.06 27.50
N ARG A 137 -52.23 -21.06 28.27
CA ARG A 137 -50.94 -20.96 28.95
C ARG A 137 -49.79 -21.22 27.98
N LEU A 138 -48.76 -20.37 28.02
CA LEU A 138 -47.56 -20.56 27.22
C LEU A 138 -46.86 -21.89 27.61
N PRO A 139 -46.49 -22.73 26.63
CA PRO A 139 -45.68 -23.91 26.91
C PRO A 139 -44.30 -23.47 27.43
N GLY A 140 -43.81 -24.12 28.49
CA GLY A 140 -42.72 -23.64 29.37
C GLY A 140 -41.33 -23.37 28.77
N ALA A 141 -41.16 -23.38 27.45
CA ALA A 141 -39.93 -22.95 26.80
C ALA A 141 -39.84 -21.41 26.74
N VAL A 142 -39.18 -20.81 27.73
CA VAL A 142 -39.03 -19.35 27.87
C VAL A 142 -38.19 -18.71 26.75
N VAL A 143 -37.28 -19.49 26.15
CA VAL A 143 -36.32 -18.97 25.15
C VAL A 143 -37.03 -18.67 23.83
N GLY A 144 -37.06 -17.38 23.47
CA GLY A 144 -37.68 -16.90 22.24
C GLY A 144 -39.17 -16.52 22.36
N GLN A 145 -39.78 -16.77 23.51
CA GLN A 145 -41.13 -16.28 23.85
C GLN A 145 -41.10 -14.96 24.61
N VAL A 146 -39.96 -14.64 25.24
CA VAL A 146 -39.70 -13.36 25.90
C VAL A 146 -38.30 -12.82 25.57
N GLY A 147 -38.21 -11.52 25.27
CA GLY A 147 -36.94 -10.80 25.15
C GLY A 147 -36.19 -11.02 23.84
N LEU A 148 -36.89 -11.30 22.73
CA LEU A 148 -36.25 -11.50 21.42
C LEU A 148 -35.41 -10.27 20.97
N ALA A 149 -35.87 -9.06 21.30
CA ALA A 149 -35.13 -7.83 21.02
C ALA A 149 -33.79 -7.76 21.78
N LEU A 150 -33.79 -8.07 23.09
CA LEU A 150 -32.57 -8.12 23.90
C LEU A 150 -31.60 -9.19 23.38
N MET A 151 -32.12 -10.36 23.04
CA MET A 151 -31.33 -11.45 22.46
C MET A 151 -30.69 -11.07 21.12
N SER A 152 -31.36 -10.23 20.32
CA SER A 152 -30.83 -9.71 19.05
C SER A 152 -29.64 -8.77 19.30
N VAL A 153 -29.76 -7.87 20.27
CA VAL A 153 -28.68 -6.96 20.69
C VAL A 153 -27.49 -7.73 21.26
N ASP A 154 -27.74 -8.73 22.11
CA ASP A 154 -26.67 -9.58 22.67
C ASP A 154 -25.89 -10.33 21.59
N LYS A 155 -26.58 -10.81 20.55
CA LYS A 155 -25.91 -11.44 19.40
C LYS A 155 -25.06 -10.45 18.61
N LEU A 156 -25.57 -9.24 18.37
CA LEU A 156 -24.79 -8.18 17.71
C LEU A 156 -23.55 -7.81 18.52
N ASN A 157 -23.66 -7.68 19.85
CA ASN A 157 -22.54 -7.42 20.74
C ASN A 157 -21.49 -8.54 20.68
N ARG A 158 -21.92 -9.81 20.70
CA ARG A 158 -20.99 -10.96 20.57
C ARG A 158 -20.28 -11.01 19.22
N LEU A 159 -20.95 -10.59 18.14
CA LEU A 159 -20.37 -10.49 16.81
C LEU A 159 -19.34 -9.35 16.74
N ALA A 160 -19.67 -8.19 17.32
CA ALA A 160 -18.78 -7.03 17.39
C ALA A 160 -17.51 -7.32 18.22
N ASP A 161 -17.66 -8.00 19.37
CA ASP A 161 -16.55 -8.37 20.26
C ASP A 161 -15.70 -9.54 19.74
N GLY A 162 -16.04 -10.14 18.59
CA GLY A 162 -15.36 -11.32 18.04
C GLY A 162 -15.57 -12.62 18.84
N ARG A 163 -16.31 -12.57 19.95
CA ARG A 163 -16.65 -13.73 20.80
C ARG A 163 -17.53 -14.76 20.09
N ALA A 164 -18.26 -14.32 19.06
CA ALA A 164 -19.06 -15.20 18.20
C ALA A 164 -18.21 -16.19 17.37
N ARG A 165 -16.88 -16.04 17.27
CA ARG A 165 -16.03 -16.98 16.54
C ARG A 165 -15.74 -18.28 17.29
N LEU A 166 -15.94 -18.30 18.62
CA LEU A 166 -15.60 -19.44 19.48
C LEU A 166 -16.73 -20.48 19.59
N ASN A 167 -17.96 -20.08 19.30
CA ASN A 167 -19.12 -20.97 19.22
C ASN A 167 -19.69 -20.80 17.81
N GLY A 168 -19.78 -21.88 17.02
CA GLY A 168 -20.30 -21.86 15.64
C GLY A 168 -21.69 -21.21 15.49
N PRO A 169 -22.24 -21.11 14.27
CA PRO A 169 -23.45 -20.32 14.02
C PRO A 169 -24.60 -20.80 14.91
N SER A 170 -24.88 -20.04 15.97
CA SER A 170 -26.07 -20.23 16.80
C SER A 170 -27.31 -19.97 15.95
N LYS A 171 -28.43 -20.65 16.25
CA LYS A 171 -29.73 -20.42 15.58
C LYS A 171 -29.97 -18.93 15.33
N THR A 172 -30.50 -18.53 14.18
CA THR A 172 -30.84 -17.13 13.90
C THR A 172 -31.97 -16.64 14.83
N ILE A 173 -32.18 -15.32 14.93
CA ILE A 173 -33.32 -14.78 15.70
C ILE A 173 -34.65 -15.28 15.11
N ALA A 174 -34.75 -15.34 13.78
CA ALA A 174 -35.91 -15.88 13.09
C ALA A 174 -36.15 -17.37 13.40
N GLU A 175 -35.10 -18.20 13.41
CA GLU A 175 -35.22 -19.61 13.80
C GLU A 175 -35.61 -19.80 15.26
N THR A 176 -35.12 -18.94 16.17
CA THR A 176 -35.53 -18.95 17.57
C THR A 176 -37.00 -18.55 17.72
N CYS A 177 -37.45 -17.52 17.01
CA CYS A 177 -38.84 -17.09 16.97
C CYS A 177 -39.75 -18.20 16.41
N ALA A 178 -39.41 -18.76 15.25
CA ALA A 178 -40.15 -19.83 14.61
C ALA A 178 -40.28 -21.06 15.52
N PHE A 179 -39.20 -21.44 16.21
CA PHE A 179 -39.24 -22.53 17.18
C PHE A 179 -40.12 -22.22 18.40
N ALA A 180 -39.98 -21.03 18.99
CA ALA A 180 -40.70 -20.61 20.19
C ALA A 180 -42.22 -20.52 19.97
N TRP A 181 -42.63 -20.10 18.77
CA TRP A 181 -44.03 -19.89 18.39
C TRP A 181 -44.56 -20.99 17.47
N ASN A 182 -43.82 -22.09 17.29
CA ASN A 182 -44.20 -23.18 16.38
C ASN A 182 -45.58 -23.76 16.72
N PHE A 183 -45.96 -23.81 18.00
CA PHE A 183 -47.27 -24.33 18.40
C PHE A 183 -48.44 -23.49 17.85
N LEU A 184 -48.24 -22.18 17.63
CA LEU A 184 -49.22 -21.31 16.96
C LEU A 184 -49.10 -21.38 15.43
N LEU A 185 -47.87 -21.48 14.93
CA LEU A 185 -47.60 -21.45 13.49
C LEU A 185 -47.93 -22.79 12.80
N ALA A 186 -47.84 -23.91 13.51
CA ALA A 186 -48.10 -25.24 12.97
C ALA A 186 -49.60 -25.58 12.83
N GLU A 187 -50.51 -24.87 13.52
CA GLU A 187 -51.96 -25.10 13.40
C GLU A 187 -52.58 -24.48 12.13
N ASN A 188 -51.89 -23.56 11.44
CA ASN A 188 -52.33 -23.01 10.15
C ASN A 188 -51.96 -23.89 8.93
N GLY A 189 -51.49 -25.13 9.17
CA GLY A 189 -51.06 -26.09 8.14
C GLY A 189 -52.01 -27.28 7.93
N ARG A 190 -53.28 -27.20 8.36
CA ARG A 190 -54.33 -28.19 8.07
C ARG A 190 -55.61 -27.52 7.59
#